data_AF-A0AAV0FDE7-F1
#
_entry.id   AF-A0AAV0FDE7-F1
#
_cell.length_a   1.000
_cell.length_b   1.000
_cell.length_c   1.000
_cell.angle_alpha   90.00
_cell.angle_beta   90.00
_cell.angle_gamma   90.00
#
_symmetry.space_group_name_H-M   'P 1'
#
loop_
_entity.id
_entity.type
_entity.pdbx_description
1 polymer ?
#
loop_
_entity_poly.entity_id
_entity_poly.type
_entity_poly.pdbx_seq_one_letter_code
_entity_poly.pdbx_strand_id
1 'polypeptide(L)'
;MGFGHQMNTLLSVIKWISKSRKGENLKAKAARLAFCAAAYYIWHARNSVRFDEGKNSEDDVVAKVKHMVYKILYSIYPYEMINL
;
A
#
# COMPACT_ATOMS: atom_id res chain seq x y z
N MET A 1 -22.83 -1.04 -0.44
CA MET A 1 -22.02 -1.14 0.80
C MET A 1 -20.61 -1.60 0.39
N GLY A 2 -19.57 -0.77 0.41
CA GLY A 2 -18.26 -1.25 -0.09
C GLY A 2 -17.04 -0.36 0.13
N PHE A 3 -17.20 0.96 0.20
CA PHE A 3 -16.04 1.86 0.32
C PHE A 3 -15.43 1.91 1.74
N GLY A 4 -16.26 1.89 2.78
CA GLY A 4 -15.79 1.91 4.17
C GLY A 4 -15.01 0.66 4.59
N HIS A 5 -15.30 -0.50 3.99
CA HIS A 5 -14.64 -1.76 4.37
C HIS A 5 -13.21 -1.85 3.80
N GLN A 6 -12.99 -1.39 2.57
CA GLN A 6 -11.67 -1.42 1.92
C GLN A 6 -10.66 -0.50 2.59
N MET A 7 -11.10 0.71 2.99
CA MET A 7 -10.25 1.64 3.72
C MET A 7 -9.86 1.08 5.09
N ASN A 8 -10.76 0.33 5.73
CA ASN A 8 -10.46 -0.42 6.95
C ASN A 8 -9.46 -1.56 6.73
N THR A 9 -9.48 -2.26 5.59
CA THR A 9 -8.52 -3.34 5.29
C THR A 9 -7.11 -2.80 5.15
N LEU A 10 -6.91 -1.71 4.41
CA LEU A 10 -5.59 -1.09 4.27
C LEU A 10 -5.06 -0.55 5.60
N LEU A 11 -5.91 0.11 6.39
CA LEU A 11 -5.56 0.57 7.73
C LEU A 11 -5.22 -0.59 8.69
N SER A 12 -5.87 -1.74 8.51
CA SER A 12 -5.57 -2.96 9.28
C SER A 12 -4.23 -3.56 8.88
N VAL A 13 -3.90 -3.57 7.58
CA VAL A 13 -2.58 -3.97 7.07
C VAL A 13 -1.49 -3.03 7.61
N ILE A 14 -1.75 -1.72 7.62
CA ILE A 14 -0.85 -0.72 8.21
C ILE A 14 -0.59 -1.01 9.70
N LYS A 15 -1.65 -1.26 10.48
CA LYS A 15 -1.53 -1.63 11.90
C LYS A 15 -0.82 -2.97 12.12
N TRP A 16 -1.00 -3.92 11.21
CA TRP A 16 -0.35 -5.22 11.29
C TRP A 16 1.14 -5.12 10.98
N ILE A 17 1.51 -4.32 9.98
CA ILE A 17 2.91 -4.04 9.63
C ILE A 17 3.58 -3.24 10.75
N SER A 18 2.90 -2.28 11.38
CA SER A 18 3.44 -1.56 12.54
C SER A 18 3.65 -2.47 13.75
N LYS A 19 2.82 -3.51 13.91
CA LYS A 19 2.97 -4.57 14.93
C LYS A 19 4.03 -5.62 14.60
N SER A 20 4.63 -5.58 13.41
CA SER A 20 5.65 -6.56 13.01
C SER A 20 6.87 -6.48 13.92
N ARG A 21 7.47 -7.65 14.20
CA ARG A 21 8.49 -7.88 15.23
C ARG A 21 9.61 -6.84 15.20
N LYS A 22 10.03 -6.37 16.39
CA LYS A 22 11.31 -5.66 16.57
C LYS A 22 12.43 -6.54 16.00
N GLY A 23 13.19 -6.03 15.03
CA GLY A 23 14.29 -6.74 14.36
C GLY A 23 14.01 -7.15 12.91
N GLU A 24 12.79 -7.00 12.40
CA GLU A 24 12.55 -7.22 10.96
C GLU A 24 13.05 -6.04 10.12
N ASN A 25 13.89 -6.34 9.12
CA ASN A 25 14.51 -5.36 8.23
C ASN A 25 13.46 -4.47 7.53
N LEU A 26 13.73 -3.18 7.42
CA LEU A 26 12.86 -2.21 6.75
C LEU A 26 12.49 -2.64 5.32
N LYS A 27 13.42 -3.26 4.60
CA LYS A 27 13.20 -3.83 3.25
C LYS A 27 12.09 -4.90 3.23
N ALA A 28 12.04 -5.78 4.23
CA ALA A 28 11.01 -6.82 4.31
C ALA A 28 9.62 -6.22 4.59
N LYS A 29 9.57 -5.19 5.44
CA LYS A 29 8.34 -4.42 5.72
C LYS A 29 7.86 -3.66 4.48
N ALA A 30 8.78 -3.00 3.77
CA ALA A 30 8.51 -2.30 2.52
C ALA A 30 7.98 -3.26 1.45
N ALA A 31 8.58 -4.45 1.29
CA ALA A 31 8.14 -5.45 0.33
C ALA A 31 6.72 -5.96 0.61
N ARG A 32 6.38 -6.26 1.87
CA ARG A 32 5.01 -6.65 2.25
C ARG A 32 4.01 -5.55 1.96
N LEU A 33 4.36 -4.32 2.32
CA LEU A 33 3.51 -3.16 2.07
C LEU A 33 3.30 -2.94 0.57
N ALA A 34 4.36 -3.05 -0.23
CA ALA A 34 4.30 -2.93 -1.69
C ALA A 34 3.43 -4.03 -2.30
N PHE A 35 3.53 -5.26 -1.82
CA PHE A 35 2.68 -6.37 -2.28
C PHE A 35 1.20 -6.11 -1.97
N CYS A 36 0.86 -5.69 -0.75
CA CYS A 36 -0.51 -5.38 -0.37
C CYS A 36 -1.08 -4.20 -1.17
N ALA A 37 -0.29 -3.13 -1.31
CA ALA A 37 -0.69 -1.96 -2.10
C ALA A 37 -0.87 -2.34 -3.58
N ALA A 38 0.03 -3.14 -4.16
CA ALA A 38 -0.09 -3.63 -5.54
C ALA A 38 -1.33 -4.47 -5.73
N ALA A 39 -1.59 -5.44 -4.85
CA ALA A 39 -2.80 -6.25 -4.91
C ALA A 39 -4.07 -5.39 -4.83
N TYR A 40 -4.08 -4.39 -3.95
CA TYR A 40 -5.21 -3.46 -3.82
C TYR A 40 -5.41 -2.62 -5.09
N TYR A 41 -4.36 -1.96 -5.59
CA TYR A 41 -4.49 -1.09 -6.76
C TYR A 41 -4.74 -1.85 -8.06
N ILE A 42 -4.22 -3.07 -8.21
CA ILE A 42 -4.55 -3.95 -9.34
C ILE A 42 -6.03 -4.38 -9.26
N TRP A 43 -6.49 -4.81 -8.08
CA TRP A 43 -7.90 -5.14 -7.88
C TRP A 43 -8.80 -3.92 -8.17
N HIS A 44 -8.42 -2.75 -7.65
CA HIS A 44 -9.14 -1.50 -7.85
C HIS A 44 -9.15 -1.09 -9.32
N ALA A 45 -8.03 -1.13 -10.03
CA ALA A 45 -7.94 -0.80 -11.46
C ALA A 45 -8.78 -1.75 -12.32
N ARG A 46 -8.74 -3.05 -12.00
CA ARG A 46 -9.59 -4.05 -12.68
C ARG A 46 -11.08 -3.80 -12.44
N ASN A 47 -11.44 -3.38 -11.23
CA ASN A 47 -12.83 -3.08 -10.89
C ASN A 47 -13.27 -1.70 -11.40
N SER A 48 -12.37 -0.72 -11.52
CA SER A 48 -12.68 0.61 -12.06
C SER A 48 -12.99 0.57 -13.56
N VAL A 49 -12.33 -0.31 -14.32
CA VAL A 49 -12.69 -0.57 -15.73
C VAL A 49 -14.12 -1.09 -15.87
N ARG A 50 -14.65 -1.77 -14.84
CA ARG A 50 -15.99 -2.37 -14.86
C ARG A 50 -17.09 -1.44 -14.32
N PHE A 51 -16.73 -0.39 -13.58
CA PHE A 51 -17.70 0.44 -12.86
C PHE A 51 -17.53 1.96 -13.06
N ASP A 52 -16.41 2.44 -13.60
CA ASP A 52 -16.02 3.87 -13.55
C ASP A 52 -15.45 4.43 -14.86
N GLU A 53 -15.48 3.68 -15.97
CA GLU A 53 -14.96 4.03 -17.32
C GLU A 53 -13.48 4.47 -17.40
N GLY A 54 -12.78 4.62 -16.27
CA GLY A 54 -11.39 5.02 -16.17
C GLY A 54 -10.42 3.85 -16.32
N LYS A 55 -9.76 3.75 -17.48
CA LYS A 55 -8.54 2.95 -17.65
C LYS A 55 -7.39 3.62 -16.91
N ASN A 56 -7.07 3.14 -15.70
CA ASN A 56 -5.77 3.46 -15.10
C ASN A 56 -4.69 2.71 -15.91
N SER A 57 -3.71 3.44 -16.44
CA SER A 57 -2.52 2.81 -17.05
C SER A 57 -1.78 1.97 -16.00
N GLU A 58 -1.06 0.93 -16.43
CA GLU A 58 -0.20 0.14 -15.54
C GLU A 58 0.81 1.02 -14.80
N ASP A 59 1.36 2.04 -15.47
CA ASP A 59 2.25 3.03 -14.85
C ASP A 59 1.60 3.81 -13.70
N ASP A 60 0.31 4.11 -13.84
CA ASP A 60 -0.45 4.86 -12.82
C ASP A 60 -0.69 4.00 -11.57
N VAL A 61 -0.98 2.72 -11.77
CA VAL A 61 -1.07 1.72 -10.69
C VAL A 61 0.27 1.58 -9.98
N VAL A 62 1.37 1.48 -10.71
CA VAL A 62 2.72 1.38 -10.14
C VAL A 62 3.09 2.66 -9.37
N ALA A 63 2.77 3.85 -9.89
CA ALA A 63 3.01 5.11 -9.21
C ALA A 63 2.22 5.22 -7.90
N LYS A 64 0.94 4.83 -7.90
CA LYS A 64 0.08 4.79 -6.70
C LYS A 64 0.61 3.84 -5.63
N VAL A 65 1.09 2.65 -6.04
CA VAL A 65 1.74 1.69 -5.15
C VAL A 65 3.00 2.28 -4.52
N LYS A 66 3.91 2.84 -5.33
CA LYS A 66 5.16 3.46 -4.85
C LYS A 66 4.86 4.58 -3.86
N HIS A 67 3.92 5.47 -4.19
CA HIS A 67 3.54 6.59 -3.33
C HIS A 67 2.96 6.10 -2.00
N MET A 68 2.06 5.11 -2.03
CA MET A 68 1.48 4.53 -0.82
C MET A 68 2.56 3.88 0.06
N VAL A 69 3.49 3.14 -0.54
CA VAL A 69 4.59 2.50 0.18
C VAL A 69 5.46 3.54 0.87
N TYR A 70 5.90 4.56 0.14
CA TYR A 70 6.74 5.62 0.67
C TYR A 70 6.05 6.38 1.81
N LYS A 71 4.79 6.78 1.61
CA LYS A 71 4.01 7.55 2.59
C LYS A 71 3.86 6.80 3.92
N ILE A 72 3.54 5.50 3.86
CA ILE A 72 3.32 4.69 5.06
C ILE A 72 4.66 4.39 5.75
N LEU A 73 5.71 4.03 5.01
CA LEU A 73 7.03 3.80 5.61
C LEU A 73 7.55 5.07 6.29
N TYR A 74 7.41 6.23 5.66
CA TYR A 74 7.79 7.51 6.25
C TYR A 74 6.96 7.85 7.50
N SER A 75 5.66 7.54 7.49
CA SER A 75 4.78 7.81 8.64
C SER A 75 5.06 6.90 9.85
N ILE A 76 5.51 5.66 9.63
CA ILE A 76 5.71 4.67 10.72
C ILE A 76 7.17 4.58 11.14
N TYR A 77 8.10 4.75 10.20
CA TYR A 77 9.54 4.58 10.40
C TYR A 77 10.35 5.77 9.83
N PRO A 78 10.08 7.02 10.27
CA PRO A 78 10.74 8.20 9.70
C PRO A 78 12.26 8.16 9.85
N TYR A 79 12.78 7.73 11.01
CA TYR A 79 14.23 7.69 11.29
C TYR A 79 14.99 6.64 10.44
N GLU A 80 14.36 5.49 10.17
CA GLU A 80 14.97 4.43 9.36
C GLU A 80 15.00 4.82 7.87
N MET A 81 14.03 5.64 7.42
CA MET A 81 13.97 6.14 6.04
C MET A 81 14.97 7.27 5.76
N ILE A 82 15.38 8.02 6.78
CA ILE A 82 16.39 9.09 6.64
C ILE A 82 17.81 8.51 6.53
N ASN A 83 18.03 7.29 7.05
CA ASN A 83 19.34 6.62 7.08
C ASN A 83 19.52 5.54 5.99
N LEU A 84 18.62 5.48 5.01
CA LEU A 84 18.62 4.49 3.93
C LEU A 84 19.13 5.08 2.62
#